data_AF-A0A959CLN1-F1
#
_entry.id   AF-A0A959CLN1-F1
#
_cell.length_a   1.000
_cell.length_b   1.000
_cell.length_c   1.000
_cell.angle_alpha   90.00
_cell.angle_beta   90.00
_cell.angle_gamma   90.00
#
_symmetry.space_group_name_H-M   'P 1'
#
loop_
_entity.id
_entity.type
_entity.pdbx_description
1 polymer ?
#
loop_
_entity_poly.entity_id
_entity_poly.type
_entity_poly.pdbx_seq_one_letter_code
_entity_poly.pdbx_strand_id
1 'polypeptide(L)'
;LHPRFEDDARRCPAVVGGNTEVSQRLVDTLLKAFGLAACSQGTMNNFLFGNARFGYYETIGGGVGAGPGFAGRSSVHQHMTNTKITDPEEMEFRYPVRLRRFARRAGSGGQGKYRGGDGIIRELEFLAPMEVTILSQHRVERPYGMEGGEAGMAGKQYLIRKSGEKEPLQGVDSAEAEAGDRIVIETPGGGGWGTV
;
A
#
# COMPACT_ATOMS: atom_id res chain seq x y z
N LEU A 1 -7.72 12.83 3.35
CA LEU A 1 -6.29 13.25 3.31
C LEU A 1 -5.87 13.91 1.99
N HIS A 2 -6.82 14.32 1.14
CA HIS A 2 -6.54 14.99 -0.13
C HIS A 2 -7.28 16.35 -0.21
N PRO A 3 -6.98 17.30 0.68
CA PRO A 3 -7.60 18.62 0.60
C PRO A 3 -7.08 19.38 -0.63
N ARG A 4 -7.90 20.27 -1.17
CA ARG A 4 -7.41 21.27 -2.13
C ARG A 4 -6.55 22.28 -1.36
N PHE A 5 -5.26 22.28 -1.64
CA PHE A 5 -4.34 23.25 -1.05
C PHE A 5 -4.45 24.58 -1.81
N GLU A 6 -4.49 25.68 -1.06
CA GLU A 6 -4.29 27.03 -1.61
C GLU A 6 -2.79 27.32 -1.69
N ASP A 7 -2.36 28.22 -2.58
CA ASP A 7 -0.94 28.58 -2.74
C ASP A 7 -0.38 29.42 -1.57
N ASP A 8 -1.25 29.99 -0.72
CA ASP A 8 -0.82 30.71 0.49
C ASP A 8 -0.50 29.71 1.62
N ALA A 9 0.79 29.54 1.90
CA ALA A 9 1.30 28.67 2.95
C ALA A 9 0.71 28.94 4.35
N ARG A 10 0.24 30.16 4.63
CA ARG A 10 -0.42 30.49 5.92
C ARG A 10 -1.85 30.00 6.01
N ARG A 11 -2.46 29.66 4.87
CA ARG A 11 -3.83 29.14 4.76
C ARG A 11 -3.86 27.64 4.48
N CYS A 12 -2.70 27.04 4.22
CA CYS A 12 -2.58 25.59 4.13
C CYS A 12 -2.95 24.93 5.47
N PRO A 13 -3.82 23.91 5.47
CA PRO A 13 -4.08 23.13 6.67
C PRO A 13 -2.81 22.41 7.13
N ALA A 14 -2.74 22.09 8.42
CA ALA A 14 -1.65 21.31 8.98
C ALA A 14 -1.47 20.00 8.20
N VAL A 15 -0.25 19.72 7.75
CA VAL A 15 0.07 18.52 6.98
C VAL A 15 0.13 17.32 7.91
N VAL A 16 -0.63 16.27 7.56
CA VAL A 16 -0.58 14.97 8.22
C VAL A 16 -0.33 13.88 7.18
N GLY A 17 0.47 12.87 7.53
CA GLY A 17 0.81 11.76 6.63
C GLY A 17 1.95 12.06 5.64
N GLY A 18 2.51 13.27 5.60
CA GLY A 18 3.65 13.56 4.72
C GLY A 18 4.91 12.75 5.06
N ASN A 19 5.12 12.40 6.33
CA ASN A 19 6.29 11.63 6.76
C ASN A 19 6.27 10.17 6.30
N THR A 20 5.10 9.56 6.14
CA THR A 20 4.98 8.11 5.91
C THR A 20 5.59 7.75 4.56
N GLU A 21 5.13 8.40 3.50
CA GLU A 21 5.58 8.14 2.14
C GLU A 21 6.95 8.77 1.83
N VAL A 22 7.26 9.94 2.39
CA VAL A 22 8.58 10.59 2.19
C VAL A 22 9.70 9.77 2.83
N SER A 23 9.46 9.18 4.00
CA SER A 23 10.49 8.39 4.68
C SER A 23 10.79 7.09 3.93
N GLN A 24 9.78 6.42 3.36
CA GLN A 24 10.02 5.27 2.47
C GLN A 24 10.86 5.69 1.26
N ARG A 25 10.53 6.83 0.64
CA ARG A 25 11.28 7.33 -0.51
C ARG A 25 12.73 7.67 -0.18
N LEU A 26 13.00 8.20 1.01
CA LEU A 26 14.37 8.45 1.48
C LEU A 26 15.16 7.15 1.60
N VAL A 27 14.55 6.10 2.16
CA VAL A 27 15.18 4.77 2.25
C VAL A 27 15.47 4.22 0.85
N ASP A 28 14.49 4.24 -0.05
CA ASP A 28 14.68 3.76 -1.42
C ASP A 28 15.78 4.52 -2.16
N THR A 29 15.90 5.82 -1.91
CA THR A 29 16.96 6.67 -2.49
C THR A 29 18.34 6.25 -2.00
N LEU A 30 18.50 6.03 -0.69
CA LEU A 30 19.76 5.61 -0.10
C LEU A 30 20.15 4.19 -0.56
N LEU A 31 19.22 3.23 -0.50
CA LEU A 31 19.48 1.85 -0.93
C LEU A 31 19.87 1.79 -2.41
N LYS A 32 19.21 2.58 -3.26
CA LYS A 32 19.55 2.69 -4.68
C LYS A 32 20.93 3.28 -4.90
N ALA A 33 21.23 4.40 -4.24
CA ALA A 33 22.49 5.13 -4.42
C ALA A 33 23.71 4.29 -4.00
N PHE A 34 23.57 3.47 -2.96
CA PHE A 34 24.63 2.59 -2.47
C PHE A 34 24.61 1.18 -3.07
N GLY A 35 23.65 0.86 -3.94
CA GLY A 35 23.55 -0.46 -4.56
C GLY A 35 23.35 -1.60 -3.56
N LEU A 36 22.58 -1.37 -2.48
CA LEU A 36 22.50 -2.32 -1.35
C LEU A 36 21.38 -3.35 -1.49
N ALA A 37 20.26 -2.96 -2.11
CA ALA A 37 19.10 -3.81 -2.32
C ALA A 37 18.23 -3.24 -3.45
N ALA A 38 17.44 -4.12 -4.08
CA ALA A 38 16.34 -3.72 -4.93
C ALA A 38 15.24 -3.01 -4.12
N CYS A 39 14.35 -2.30 -4.79
CA CYS A 39 13.28 -1.55 -4.16
C CYS A 39 12.31 -2.49 -3.44
N SER A 40 12.00 -2.20 -2.18
CA SER A 40 10.84 -2.81 -1.51
C SER A 40 9.55 -2.15 -2.05
N GLN A 41 8.40 -2.48 -1.46
CA GLN A 41 7.13 -1.86 -1.82
C GLN A 41 7.14 -0.31 -1.82
N GLY A 42 8.08 0.32 -1.09
CA GLY A 42 8.35 1.76 -1.16
C GLY A 42 7.20 2.66 -0.69
N THR A 43 6.24 2.08 0.05
CA THR A 43 5.05 2.78 0.53
C THR A 43 4.58 2.12 1.83
N MET A 44 3.89 2.88 2.69
CA MET A 44 3.24 2.31 3.87
C MET A 44 1.84 1.76 3.54
N ASN A 45 1.28 2.10 2.36
CA ASN A 45 -0.11 1.81 1.99
C ASN A 45 -1.08 2.25 3.09
N ASN A 46 -1.06 3.53 3.43
CA ASN A 46 -1.97 4.07 4.43
C ASN A 46 -3.40 3.94 3.92
N PHE A 47 -4.22 3.24 4.69
CA PHE A 47 -5.61 3.01 4.38
C PHE A 47 -6.45 3.43 5.58
N LEU A 48 -7.39 4.33 5.33
CA LEU A 48 -8.28 4.88 6.33
C LEU A 48 -9.71 4.72 5.86
N PHE A 49 -10.60 4.49 6.81
CA PHE A 49 -12.04 4.61 6.59
C PHE A 49 -12.73 5.12 7.85
N GLY A 50 -13.87 5.78 7.68
CA GLY A 50 -14.60 6.30 8.82
C GLY A 50 -15.80 7.14 8.45
N ASN A 51 -16.47 7.65 9.46
CA ASN A 51 -17.56 8.60 9.33
C ASN A 51 -17.57 9.53 10.55
N ALA A 52 -18.63 10.32 10.74
CA ALA A 52 -18.74 11.27 11.84
C ALA A 52 -18.60 10.65 13.25
N ARG A 53 -18.72 9.33 13.40
CA ARG A 53 -18.68 8.63 14.70
C ARG A 53 -17.34 7.96 15.01
N PHE A 54 -16.57 7.57 13.99
CA PHE A 54 -15.33 6.83 14.17
C PHE A 54 -14.38 7.01 12.99
N GLY A 55 -13.09 6.77 13.25
CA GLY A 55 -12.07 6.59 12.23
C GLY A 55 -11.26 5.33 12.50
N TYR A 56 -10.92 4.62 11.43
CA TYR A 56 -9.95 3.54 11.43
C TYR A 56 -8.77 3.92 10.53
N TYR A 57 -7.57 3.51 10.93
CA TYR A 57 -6.35 3.71 10.18
C TYR A 57 -5.48 2.46 10.30
N GLU A 58 -5.10 1.90 9.16
CA GLU A 58 -4.05 0.89 9.06
C GLU A 58 -2.97 1.26 8.05
N THR A 59 -1.79 0.68 8.24
CA THR A 59 -0.79 0.56 7.18
C THR A 59 -0.79 -0.89 6.70
N ILE A 60 -0.53 -1.12 5.42
CA ILE A 60 -0.57 -2.48 4.83
C ILE A 60 0.81 -2.83 4.30
N GLY A 61 1.32 -4.00 4.71
CA GLY A 61 2.59 -4.54 4.22
C GLY A 61 2.59 -4.87 2.72
N GLY A 62 3.75 -5.31 2.22
CA GLY A 62 3.92 -5.63 0.81
C GLY A 62 5.16 -6.46 0.56
N GLY A 63 5.68 -6.39 -0.66
CA GLY A 63 6.88 -7.12 -1.05
C GLY A 63 8.16 -6.39 -0.63
N VAL A 64 9.12 -7.13 -0.09
CA VAL A 64 10.48 -6.62 0.19
C VAL A 64 11.38 -6.82 -1.03
N GLY A 65 12.27 -5.87 -1.30
CA GLY A 65 13.25 -5.98 -2.37
C GLY A 65 14.29 -7.07 -2.09
N ALA A 66 14.75 -7.76 -3.13
CA ALA A 66 15.86 -8.72 -3.02
C ALA A 66 17.22 -8.00 -2.94
N GLY A 67 18.25 -8.72 -2.52
CA GLY A 67 19.60 -8.17 -2.39
C GLY A 67 20.71 -9.21 -2.65
N PRO A 68 21.98 -8.82 -2.48
CA PRO A 68 23.11 -9.69 -2.75
C PRO A 68 23.12 -10.87 -1.77
N GLY A 69 22.69 -12.04 -2.23
CA GLY A 69 22.66 -13.24 -1.41
C GLY A 69 21.29 -13.60 -0.82
N PHE A 70 20.24 -12.80 -1.06
CA PHE A 70 18.93 -13.05 -0.43
C PHE A 70 17.74 -12.64 -1.29
N ALA A 71 16.67 -13.45 -1.21
CA ALA A 71 15.36 -13.15 -1.77
C ALA A 71 14.57 -12.21 -0.84
N GLY A 72 13.70 -11.41 -1.43
CA GLY A 72 12.78 -10.53 -0.71
C GLY A 72 11.70 -11.32 0.04
N ARG A 73 11.38 -10.87 1.25
CA ARG A 73 10.27 -11.42 2.03
C ARG A 73 8.93 -10.93 1.48
N SER A 74 7.96 -11.83 1.36
CA SER A 74 6.61 -11.51 0.92
C SER A 74 5.70 -11.05 2.07
N SER A 75 4.82 -10.11 1.77
CA SER A 75 3.68 -9.73 2.60
C SER A 75 4.03 -9.28 4.03
N VAL A 76 5.06 -8.43 4.16
CA VAL A 76 5.51 -7.90 5.45
C VAL A 76 5.59 -6.38 5.46
N HIS A 77 5.57 -5.81 6.65
CA HIS A 77 6.02 -4.44 6.89
C HIS A 77 7.54 -4.37 6.78
N GLN A 78 8.07 -3.30 6.18
CA GLN A 78 9.48 -3.14 5.90
C GLN A 78 9.90 -1.67 5.93
N HIS A 79 11.15 -1.44 6.36
CA HIS A 79 11.79 -0.12 6.50
C HIS A 79 11.03 0.78 7.47
N MET A 80 10.31 1.78 6.97
CA MET A 80 9.70 2.82 7.78
C MET A 80 8.33 2.40 8.36
N THR A 81 7.90 1.15 8.15
CA THR A 81 6.70 0.60 8.76
C THR A 81 7.02 -0.71 9.48
N ASN A 82 6.45 -0.91 10.67
CA ASN A 82 6.55 -2.12 11.49
C ASN A 82 5.34 -2.24 12.43
N THR A 83 4.13 -2.12 11.87
CA THR A 83 2.90 -2.18 12.64
C THR A 83 2.40 -3.62 12.74
N LYS A 84 1.93 -4.02 13.93
CA LYS A 84 1.15 -5.25 14.08
C LYS A 84 -0.20 -5.05 13.40
N ILE A 85 -0.65 -6.03 12.63
CA ILE A 85 -1.99 -6.02 12.04
C ILE A 85 -3.05 -6.08 13.15
N THR A 86 -4.17 -5.41 12.94
CA THR A 86 -5.38 -5.59 13.76
C THR A 86 -5.96 -6.97 13.46
N ASP A 87 -6.30 -7.72 14.50
CA ASP A 87 -6.94 -9.02 14.34
C ASP A 87 -8.29 -8.83 13.62
N PRO A 88 -8.62 -9.65 12.60
CA PRO A 88 -9.85 -9.48 11.83
C PRO A 88 -11.11 -9.45 12.70
N GLU A 89 -11.18 -10.30 13.72
CA GLU A 89 -12.32 -10.39 14.63
C GLU A 89 -12.54 -9.09 15.42
N GLU A 90 -11.46 -8.47 15.92
CA GLU A 90 -11.53 -7.17 16.61
C GLU A 90 -11.95 -6.04 15.65
N MET A 91 -11.46 -6.06 14.41
CA MET A 91 -11.84 -5.06 13.41
C MET A 91 -13.32 -5.17 13.05
N GLU A 92 -13.82 -6.38 12.78
CA GLU A 92 -15.23 -6.62 12.44
C GLU A 92 -16.17 -6.39 13.63
N PHE A 93 -15.68 -6.58 14.86
CA PHE A 93 -16.45 -6.29 16.07
C PHE A 93 -16.60 -4.78 16.30
N ARG A 94 -15.53 -4.00 16.09
CA ARG A 94 -15.50 -2.56 16.40
C ARG A 94 -16.06 -1.69 15.29
N TYR A 95 -15.96 -2.13 14.04
CA TYR A 95 -16.27 -1.32 12.88
C TYR A 95 -17.29 -2.03 11.97
N PRO A 96 -18.18 -1.29 11.29
CA PRO A 96 -19.17 -1.86 10.38
C PRO A 96 -18.51 -2.26 9.05
N VAL A 97 -17.59 -3.21 9.10
CA VAL A 97 -16.86 -3.76 7.96
C VAL A 97 -16.75 -5.27 8.07
N ARG A 98 -16.49 -5.94 6.96
CA ARG A 98 -16.16 -7.37 6.91
C ARG A 98 -14.91 -7.61 6.08
N LEU A 99 -13.96 -8.35 6.63
CA LEU A 99 -12.77 -8.76 5.90
C LEU A 99 -13.11 -9.92 4.97
N ARG A 100 -13.08 -9.65 3.66
CA ARG A 100 -13.33 -10.67 2.64
C ARG A 100 -12.07 -11.41 2.24
N ARG A 101 -10.95 -10.70 2.16
CA ARG A 101 -9.69 -11.26 1.74
C ARG A 101 -8.52 -10.58 2.42
N PHE A 102 -7.61 -11.40 2.93
CA PHE A 102 -6.28 -10.97 3.29
C PHE A 102 -5.29 -12.05 2.87
N ALA A 103 -4.61 -11.81 1.75
CA ALA A 103 -3.81 -12.85 1.09
C ALA A 103 -2.53 -12.29 0.50
N ARG A 104 -1.55 -13.15 0.27
CA ARG A 104 -0.38 -12.82 -0.54
C ARG A 104 -0.80 -12.57 -1.99
N ARG A 105 -0.26 -11.50 -2.59
CA ARG A 105 -0.41 -11.19 -4.01
C ARG A 105 0.61 -11.96 -4.83
N ALA A 106 0.39 -13.27 -4.99
CA ALA A 106 1.36 -14.18 -5.59
C ALA A 106 1.83 -13.72 -6.98
N GLY A 107 3.15 -13.76 -7.21
CA GLY A 107 3.76 -13.39 -8.50
C GLY A 107 3.91 -11.88 -8.71
N SER A 108 3.73 -11.07 -7.66
CA SER A 108 3.93 -9.62 -7.77
C SER A 108 5.37 -9.18 -7.51
N GLY A 109 6.20 -10.03 -6.90
CA GLY A 109 7.64 -9.78 -6.77
C GLY A 109 8.36 -9.87 -8.12
N GLY A 110 9.34 -8.99 -8.32
CA GLY A 110 10.19 -8.97 -9.51
C GLY A 110 11.10 -10.20 -9.59
N GLN A 111 11.34 -10.67 -10.80
CA GLN A 111 12.23 -11.80 -11.07
C GLN A 111 13.70 -11.41 -10.97
N GLY A 112 14.56 -12.40 -10.74
CA GLY A 112 16.00 -12.25 -10.69
C GLY A 112 16.63 -13.51 -10.09
N LYS A 113 17.96 -13.57 -10.04
CA LYS A 113 18.68 -14.62 -9.30
C LYS A 113 18.14 -14.77 -7.87
N TYR A 114 17.84 -13.64 -7.23
CA TYR A 114 17.03 -13.59 -6.02
C TYR A 114 15.72 -12.84 -6.31
N ARG A 115 14.60 -13.51 -6.06
CA ARG A 115 13.27 -12.96 -6.33
C ARG A 115 12.88 -11.90 -5.30
N GLY A 116 12.22 -10.85 -5.75
CA GLY A 116 11.53 -9.90 -4.87
C GLY A 116 10.34 -10.56 -4.15
N GLY A 117 9.98 -10.01 -3.00
CA GLY A 117 8.82 -10.45 -2.23
C GLY A 117 7.50 -10.11 -2.91
N ASP A 118 6.49 -10.93 -2.70
CA ASP A 118 5.13 -10.66 -3.17
C ASP A 118 4.41 -9.67 -2.23
N GLY A 119 3.57 -8.82 -2.79
CA GLY A 119 2.68 -7.91 -2.08
C GLY A 119 1.51 -8.60 -1.37
N ILE A 120 0.48 -7.82 -1.06
CA ILE A 120 -0.71 -8.21 -0.32
C ILE A 120 -1.97 -7.86 -1.12
N ILE A 121 -3.01 -8.68 -1.00
CA ILE A 121 -4.38 -8.37 -1.40
C ILE A 121 -5.20 -8.22 -0.12
N ARG A 122 -5.74 -7.02 0.09
CA ARG A 122 -6.63 -6.67 1.20
C ARG A 122 -7.98 -6.29 0.61
N GLU A 123 -9.05 -6.95 1.05
CA GLU A 123 -10.42 -6.69 0.58
C GLU A 123 -11.37 -6.56 1.77
N LEU A 124 -12.02 -5.40 1.88
CA LEU A 124 -12.98 -5.09 2.93
C LEU A 124 -14.33 -4.74 2.31
N GLU A 125 -15.39 -5.33 2.84
CA GLU A 125 -16.77 -4.97 2.55
C GLU A 125 -17.28 -4.00 3.60
N PHE A 126 -17.92 -2.92 3.17
CA PHE A 126 -18.49 -1.91 4.04
C PHE A 126 -19.93 -2.27 4.40
N LEU A 127 -20.27 -2.25 5.68
CA LEU A 127 -21.62 -2.58 6.19
C LEU A 127 -22.46 -1.34 6.53
N ALA A 128 -21.87 -0.15 6.38
CA ALA A 128 -22.51 1.14 6.56
C ALA A 128 -21.83 2.19 5.66
N PRO A 129 -22.49 3.32 5.34
CA PRO A 129 -21.86 4.40 4.60
C PRO A 129 -20.63 4.98 5.32
N MET A 130 -19.55 5.19 4.58
CA MET A 130 -18.31 5.76 5.10
C MET A 130 -17.42 6.35 4.02
N GLU A 131 -16.57 7.30 4.43
CA GLU A 131 -15.51 7.84 3.60
C GLU A 131 -14.31 6.90 3.67
N VAL A 132 -13.72 6.60 2.51
CA VAL A 132 -12.47 5.87 2.35
C VAL A 132 -11.40 6.85 1.92
N THR A 133 -10.21 6.75 2.51
CA THR A 133 -9.04 7.54 2.11
C THR A 133 -7.83 6.64 1.96
N ILE A 134 -7.06 6.86 0.90
CA ILE A 134 -5.81 6.16 0.61
C ILE A 134 -4.68 7.17 0.46
N LEU A 135 -3.54 6.86 1.08
CA LEU A 135 -2.28 7.56 0.86
C LEU A 135 -1.19 6.51 0.63
N SER A 136 -0.79 6.36 -0.63
CA SER A 136 0.10 5.31 -1.10
C SER A 136 0.93 5.75 -2.30
N GLN A 137 2.08 5.10 -2.48
CA GLN A 137 2.97 5.30 -3.63
C GLN A 137 3.12 4.00 -4.44
N HIS A 138 3.98 4.02 -5.47
CA HIS A 138 4.20 2.88 -6.37
C HIS A 138 2.94 2.35 -7.05
N ARG A 139 2.05 3.26 -7.45
CA ARG A 139 0.86 2.99 -8.29
C ARG A 139 1.10 3.25 -9.78
N VAL A 140 2.13 4.04 -10.08
CA VAL A 140 2.60 4.35 -11.44
C VAL A 140 4.02 3.79 -11.59
N GLU A 141 4.96 4.31 -10.81
CA GLU A 141 6.35 3.84 -10.80
C GLU A 141 6.47 2.48 -10.11
N ARG A 142 7.01 1.49 -10.82
CA ARG A 142 7.22 0.14 -10.27
C ARG A 142 8.42 0.12 -9.31
N PRO A 143 8.38 -0.71 -8.25
CA PRO A 143 9.54 -0.98 -7.40
C PRO A 143 10.69 -1.54 -8.24
N TYR A 144 11.78 -0.79 -8.37
CA TYR A 144 12.90 -1.14 -9.25
C TYR A 144 13.62 -2.42 -8.80
N GLY A 145 14.09 -3.22 -9.76
CA GLY A 145 15.07 -4.28 -9.52
C GLY A 145 16.51 -3.75 -9.53
N MET A 146 17.48 -4.59 -9.19
CA MET A 146 18.90 -4.20 -9.12
C MET A 146 19.81 -5.31 -9.68
N GLU A 147 21.00 -4.94 -10.17
CA GLU A 147 21.96 -5.86 -10.80
C GLU A 147 21.35 -6.73 -11.93
N GLY A 148 20.43 -6.17 -12.72
CA GLY A 148 19.74 -6.90 -13.79
C GLY A 148 18.47 -7.65 -13.37
N GLY A 149 18.08 -7.58 -12.10
CA GLY A 149 16.78 -8.07 -11.64
C GLY A 149 15.61 -7.21 -12.15
N GLU A 150 14.45 -7.82 -12.33
CA GLU A 150 13.23 -7.17 -12.80
C GLU A 150 12.52 -6.38 -11.70
N ALA A 151 11.75 -5.38 -12.11
CA ALA A 151 10.92 -4.59 -11.20
C ALA A 151 9.74 -5.41 -10.63
N GLY A 152 9.37 -5.15 -9.39
CA GLY A 152 8.11 -5.64 -8.81
C GLY A 152 6.89 -5.06 -9.53
N MET A 153 5.73 -5.68 -9.38
CA MET A 153 4.47 -5.11 -9.86
C MET A 153 4.09 -3.89 -9.03
N ALA A 154 3.58 -2.84 -9.70
CA ALA A 154 2.96 -1.72 -9.04
C ALA A 154 1.73 -2.17 -8.22
N GLY A 155 1.42 -1.40 -7.18
CA GLY A 155 0.17 -1.54 -6.45
C GLY A 155 -1.00 -0.99 -7.25
N LYS A 156 -2.22 -1.33 -6.85
CA LYS A 156 -3.46 -0.74 -7.38
C LYS A 156 -4.60 -0.90 -6.38
N GLN A 157 -5.60 -0.04 -6.48
CA GLN A 157 -6.80 -0.10 -5.67
C GLN A 157 -8.03 0.28 -6.49
N TYR A 158 -9.16 -0.26 -6.06
CA TYR A 158 -10.45 0.06 -6.67
C TYR A 158 -11.57 -0.25 -5.68
N LEU A 159 -12.62 0.55 -5.74
CA LEU A 159 -13.87 0.29 -5.05
C LEU A 159 -14.77 -0.54 -5.98
N ILE A 160 -15.25 -1.67 -5.49
CA ILE A 160 -16.27 -2.48 -6.17
C ILE A 160 -17.61 -2.05 -5.59
N ARG A 161 -18.42 -1.38 -6.39
CA ARG A 161 -19.78 -1.00 -6.02
C ARG A 161 -20.64 -2.25 -5.83
N LYS A 162 -21.72 -2.15 -5.06
CA LYS A 162 -22.71 -3.25 -4.90
C LYS A 162 -23.26 -3.76 -6.25
N SER A 163 -23.32 -2.90 -7.27
CA SER A 163 -23.68 -3.25 -8.65
C SER A 163 -22.67 -4.18 -9.35
N GLY A 164 -21.45 -4.30 -8.82
CA GLY A 164 -20.33 -5.00 -9.43
C GLY A 164 -19.39 -4.09 -10.23
N GLU A 165 -19.74 -2.82 -10.42
CA GLU A 165 -18.88 -1.83 -11.07
C GLU A 165 -17.57 -1.63 -10.30
N LYS A 166 -16.45 -1.51 -11.01
CA LYS A 166 -15.13 -1.26 -10.43
C LYS A 166 -14.70 0.17 -10.72
N GLU A 167 -14.57 0.95 -9.67
CA GLU A 167 -14.09 2.32 -9.70
C GLU A 167 -12.62 2.37 -9.26
N PRO A 168 -11.67 2.65 -10.16
CA PRO A 168 -10.26 2.75 -9.80
C PRO A 168 -9.99 3.97 -8.93
N LEU A 169 -9.15 3.81 -7.91
CA LEU A 169 -8.70 4.91 -7.04
C LEU A 169 -7.22 5.21 -7.29
N GLN A 170 -6.85 6.49 -7.22
CA GLN A 170 -5.47 6.94 -7.36
C GLN A 170 -4.62 6.61 -6.12
N GLY A 171 -3.30 6.82 -6.22
CA GLY A 171 -2.36 6.58 -5.12
C GLY A 171 -2.64 7.43 -3.88
N VAL A 172 -3.11 8.66 -4.08
CA VAL A 172 -3.61 9.56 -3.06
C VAL A 172 -5.02 9.93 -3.45
N ASP A 173 -6.02 9.43 -2.73
CA ASP A 173 -7.41 9.56 -3.15
C ASP A 173 -8.38 9.37 -1.99
N SER A 174 -9.64 9.76 -2.22
CA SER A 174 -10.75 9.55 -1.30
C SER A 174 -12.03 9.27 -2.06
N ALA A 175 -12.88 8.38 -1.52
CA ALA A 175 -14.17 8.05 -2.10
C ALA A 175 -15.20 7.73 -1.02
N GLU A 176 -16.46 8.05 -1.31
CA GLU A 176 -17.60 7.61 -0.51
C GLU A 176 -17.94 6.15 -0.85
N ALA A 177 -18.08 5.31 0.18
CA ALA A 177 -18.50 3.93 0.06
C ALA A 177 -19.86 3.73 0.72
N GLU A 178 -20.75 3.02 0.04
CA GLU A 178 -22.07 2.66 0.56
C GLU A 178 -22.07 1.26 1.18
N ALA A 179 -23.12 0.92 1.92
CA ALA A 179 -23.28 -0.43 2.46
C ALA A 179 -23.37 -1.48 1.33
N GLY A 180 -22.48 -2.46 1.37
CA GLY A 180 -22.32 -3.51 0.36
C GLY A 180 -21.22 -3.23 -0.68
N ASP A 181 -20.64 -2.03 -0.70
CA ASP A 181 -19.45 -1.74 -1.49
C ASP A 181 -18.22 -2.42 -0.89
N ARG A 182 -17.19 -2.68 -1.72
CA ARG A 182 -15.94 -3.33 -1.30
C ARG A 182 -14.73 -2.59 -1.78
N ILE A 183 -13.80 -2.25 -0.89
CA ILE A 183 -12.48 -1.76 -1.29
C ILE A 183 -11.53 -2.95 -1.49
N VAL A 184 -10.83 -2.98 -2.62
CA VAL A 184 -9.71 -3.90 -2.86
C VAL A 184 -8.43 -3.10 -2.98
N ILE A 185 -7.42 -3.48 -2.19
CA ILE A 185 -6.07 -2.92 -2.23
C ILE A 185 -5.11 -4.05 -2.56
N GLU A 186 -4.40 -3.90 -3.67
CA GLU A 186 -3.28 -4.73 -4.07
C GLU A 186 -1.99 -3.96 -3.84
N THR A 187 -1.20 -4.35 -2.85
CA THR A 187 0.05 -3.65 -2.53
C THR A 187 1.18 -4.02 -3.51
N PRO A 188 2.21 -3.17 -3.65
CA PRO A 188 3.32 -3.44 -4.55
C PRO A 188 4.13 -4.67 -4.11
N GLY A 189 4.75 -5.34 -5.09
CA GLY A 189 5.80 -6.33 -4.83
C GLY A 189 7.14 -5.66 -4.57
N GLY A 190 8.17 -6.44 -4.25
CA GLY A 190 9.57 -5.98 -4.23
C GLY A 190 10.27 -6.24 -5.56
N GLY A 191 11.30 -5.48 -5.87
CA GLY A 191 12.18 -5.73 -7.01
C GLY A 191 13.07 -6.97 -6.81
N GLY A 192 13.43 -7.63 -7.91
CA GLY A 192 14.38 -8.73 -7.93
C GLY A 192 15.84 -8.27 -7.99
N TRP A 193 16.75 -9.21 -7.76
CA TRP A 193 18.20 -8.98 -7.77
C TRP A 193 18.91 -9.98 -8.69
N GLY A 194 19.80 -9.49 -9.55
CA GLY A 194 20.62 -10.32 -10.42
C GLY A 194 19.87 -10.82 -11.66
N THR A 195 20.60 -11.04 -12.75
CA THR A 195 20.08 -11.71 -13.95
C THR A 195 19.69 -13.17 -13.65
N VAL A 196 18.62 -13.64 -14.29
CA VAL A 196 18.16 -15.04 -14.26
C VAL A 196 19.03 -15.92 -15.15
#